data_AF-A0AAV0VNU3-F1
#
_entry.id   AF-A0AAV0VNU3-F1
#
_cell.length_a   1.000
_cell.length_b   1.000
_cell.length_c   1.000
_cell.angle_alpha   90.00
_cell.angle_beta   90.00
_cell.angle_gamma   90.00
#
_symmetry.space_group_name_H-M   'P 1'
#
loop_
_entity.id
_entity.type
_entity.pdbx_description
1 polymer ?
#
loop_
_entity_poly.entity_id
_entity_poly.type
_entity_poly.pdbx_seq_one_letter_code
_entity_poly.pdbx_strand_id
1 'polypeptide(L)'
;MSNGEVWSLDRGLILAYPNDIIITGNTRAEVQMNLKKLMKASKNMGLVVNAEKTKYMVVTRGPEDSSNLKIENNEFEQVKEFRYLGVTLNNKNIMHEEINVRLNVANRCYFAMETLFKSKTLSKK
;
A
#
# COMPACT_ATOMS: atom_id res chain seq x y z
N MET A 1 -2.15 -37.68 2.79
CA MET A 1 -2.23 -36.45 1.98
C MET A 1 -2.36 -35.30 2.97
N SER A 2 -1.33 -34.46 3.04
CA SER A 2 -1.16 -33.45 4.09
C SER A 2 -2.29 -32.42 4.03
N ASN A 3 -2.90 -32.19 5.20
CA ASN A 3 -3.83 -31.11 5.45
C ASN A 3 -3.08 -29.79 5.22
N GLY A 4 -3.33 -29.17 4.07
CA GLY A 4 -2.92 -27.80 3.83
C GLY A 4 -3.74 -26.91 4.75
N GLU A 5 -3.16 -26.53 5.89
CA GLU A 5 -3.67 -25.44 6.71
C GLU A 5 -3.72 -24.20 5.83
N VAL A 6 -4.92 -23.91 5.32
CA VAL A 6 -5.26 -22.60 4.80
C VAL A 6 -5.15 -21.67 5.99
N TRP A 7 -4.08 -20.87 6.04
CA TRP A 7 -3.95 -19.77 6.99
C TRP A 7 -5.14 -18.83 6.78
N SER A 8 -6.22 -19.06 7.52
CA SER A 8 -7.31 -18.11 7.60
C SER A 8 -6.70 -16.81 8.12
N LEU A 9 -6.70 -15.77 7.29
CA LEU A 9 -6.32 -14.41 7.67
C LEU A 9 -7.43 -13.81 8.54
N ASP A 10 -7.76 -14.50 9.64
CA ASP A 10 -8.83 -14.14 10.58
C ASP A 10 -8.41 -13.00 11.52
N ARG A 11 -7.26 -12.36 11.25
CA ARG A 11 -6.70 -11.27 12.04
C ARG A 11 -6.11 -10.22 11.12
N GLY A 12 -6.52 -8.96 11.28
CA GLY A 12 -5.91 -7.82 10.61
C GLY A 12 -4.36 -7.84 10.70
N LEU A 13 -3.71 -7.44 9.61
CA LEU A 13 -2.25 -7.41 9.47
C LEU A 13 -1.72 -6.01 9.81
N ILE A 14 -0.62 -5.94 10.54
CA ILE A 14 0.14 -4.71 10.74
C ILE A 14 1.52 -4.87 10.09
N LEU A 15 1.85 -3.97 9.17
CA LEU A 15 3.17 -3.86 8.58
C LEU A 15 3.78 -2.54 9.01
N ALA A 16 5.05 -2.55 9.41
CA ALA A 16 5.78 -1.35 9.78
C ALA A 16 7.06 -1.25 8.95
N TYR A 17 7.29 -0.07 8.39
CA TYR A 17 8.53 0.35 7.75
C TYR A 17 8.98 1.65 8.44
N PRO A 18 10.25 2.06 8.38
CA PRO A 18 10.67 3.33 9.00
C PRO A 18 9.71 4.48 8.72
N ASN A 19 9.14 5.04 9.79
CA ASN A 19 8.15 6.13 9.81
C ASN A 19 6.74 5.82 9.28
N ASP A 20 6.49 4.67 8.67
CA ASP A 20 5.20 4.31 8.07
C ASP A 20 4.63 3.02 8.67
N ILE A 21 3.33 3.02 8.98
CA ILE A 21 2.61 1.84 9.49
C ILE A 21 1.38 1.61 8.62
N ILE A 22 1.21 0.38 8.16
CA ILE A 22 0.03 -0.10 7.44
C ILE A 22 -0.77 -0.98 8.38
N ILE A 23 -2.07 -0.71 8.49
CA ILE A 23 -3.02 -1.51 9.25
C ILE A 23 -4.08 -2.01 8.29
N THR A 24 -4.32 -3.31 8.26
CA THR A 24 -5.42 -3.91 7.49
C THR A 24 -6.47 -4.51 8.42
N GLY A 25 -7.66 -4.72 7.88
CA GLY A 25 -8.77 -5.38 8.57
C GLY A 25 -9.83 -5.77 7.55
N ASN A 26 -10.65 -6.75 7.90
CA ASN A 26 -11.69 -7.28 7.02
C ASN A 26 -12.94 -6.38 6.99
N THR A 27 -13.10 -5.55 8.01
CA THR A 27 -14.21 -4.58 8.11
C THR A 27 -13.72 -3.18 8.45
N ARG A 28 -14.50 -2.18 8.05
CA ARG A 28 -14.26 -0.78 8.42
C ARG A 28 -14.17 -0.60 9.93
N ALA A 29 -15.06 -1.24 10.69
CA ALA A 29 -15.08 -1.18 12.15
C ALA A 29 -13.79 -1.76 12.78
N GLU A 30 -13.28 -2.87 12.23
CA GLU A 30 -12.02 -3.46 12.68
C GLU A 30 -10.84 -2.51 12.45
N VAL A 31 -10.75 -1.90 11.25
CA VAL A 31 -9.71 -0.90 10.94
C VAL A 31 -9.81 0.30 11.88
N GLN A 32 -11.02 0.82 12.15
CA GLN A 32 -11.22 1.92 13.09
C GLN A 32 -10.76 1.55 14.51
N MET A 33 -11.13 0.36 14.99
CA MET A 33 -10.72 -0.12 16.31
C MET A 33 -9.20 -0.25 16.40
N ASN A 34 -8.55 -0.84 15.40
CA ASN A 34 -7.11 -1.07 15.39
C ASN A 34 -6.34 0.25 15.29
N LEU A 35 -6.78 1.18 14.44
CA LEU A 35 -6.17 2.51 14.34
C LEU A 35 -6.35 3.31 15.65
N LYS A 36 -7.51 3.24 16.30
CA LYS A 36 -7.73 3.85 17.62
C LYS A 36 -6.78 3.30 18.68
N LYS A 37 -6.58 1.97 18.71
CA LYS A 37 -5.62 1.33 19.62
C LYS A 37 -4.20 1.81 19.33
N LEU A 38 -3.81 1.90 18.06
CA LEU A 38 -2.50 2.41 17.65
C LEU A 38 -2.31 3.86 18.11
N MET A 39 -3.27 4.75 17.84
CA MET A 39 -3.19 6.17 18.24
C MET A 39 -3.03 6.33 19.76
N LYS A 40 -3.74 5.53 20.55
CA LYS A 40 -3.61 5.52 22.01
C LYS A 40 -2.21 5.07 22.45
N ALA A 41 -1.69 4.00 21.86
CA ALA A 41 -0.35 3.50 22.17
C ALA A 41 0.74 4.50 21.76
N SER A 42 0.65 5.08 20.56
CA SER A 42 1.55 6.11 20.05
C SER A 42 1.59 7.34 20.96
N LYS A 43 0.43 7.80 21.44
CA LYS A 43 0.34 8.94 22.36
C LYS A 43 1.09 8.70 23.67
N ASN A 44 1.06 7.49 24.21
CA ASN A 44 1.81 7.12 25.41
C ASN A 44 3.33 7.17 25.18
N MET A 45 3.78 7.06 23.93
CA MET A 45 5.19 7.17 23.52
C MET A 45 5.57 8.58 23.05
N GLY A 46 4.67 9.57 23.15
CA GLY A 46 4.89 10.93 22.66
C GLY A 46 4.80 11.08 21.14
N LEU A 47 4.26 10.09 20.43
CA LEU A 47 4.07 10.11 18.98
C LEU A 47 2.64 10.52 18.62
N VAL A 48 2.49 11.25 17.51
CA VAL A 48 1.20 11.72 16.99
C VAL A 48 1.05 11.24 15.54
N VAL A 49 -0.11 10.67 15.21
CA VAL A 49 -0.45 10.28 13.84
C VAL A 49 -0.81 11.53 13.03
N ASN A 50 -0.19 11.69 11.86
CA ASN A 50 -0.49 12.79 10.96
C ASN A 50 -1.69 12.43 10.07
N ALA A 51 -2.86 12.98 10.38
CA ALA A 51 -4.10 12.69 9.66
C ALA A 51 -4.06 13.07 8.17
N GLU A 52 -3.35 14.14 7.79
CA GLU A 52 -3.24 14.58 6.40
C GLU A 52 -2.45 13.57 5.54
N LYS A 53 -1.40 12.99 6.12
CA LYS A 53 -0.53 11.99 5.46
C LYS A 53 -1.10 10.58 5.50
N THR A 54 -1.91 10.25 6.50
CA THR A 54 -2.52 8.92 6.62
C THR A 54 -3.71 8.80 5.67
N LYS A 55 -3.67 7.81 4.78
CA LYS A 55 -4.73 7.51 3.81
C LYS A 55 -5.46 6.22 4.16
N TYR A 56 -6.75 6.17 3.85
CA TYR A 56 -7.60 5.00 3.99
C TYR A 56 -7.96 4.46 2.61
N MET A 57 -7.95 3.14 2.42
CA MET A 57 -8.32 2.51 1.16
C MET A 57 -9.20 1.30 1.44
N VAL A 58 -10.28 1.18 0.68
CA VAL A 58 -11.19 0.02 0.71
C VAL A 58 -10.94 -0.81 -0.53
N VAL A 59 -10.50 -2.06 -0.35
CA VAL A 59 -10.32 -2.99 -1.47
C VAL A 59 -11.55 -3.89 -1.56
N THR A 60 -12.39 -3.67 -2.56
CA THR A 60 -13.63 -4.44 -2.75
C THR A 60 -13.94 -4.68 -4.22
N ARG A 61 -14.65 -5.78 -4.50
CA ARG A 61 -15.22 -6.08 -5.82
C ARG A 61 -16.65 -5.56 -5.99
N GLY A 62 -17.30 -5.17 -4.89
CA GLY A 62 -18.67 -4.68 -4.85
C GLY A 62 -18.77 -3.16 -4.94
N PRO A 63 -19.97 -2.58 -4.78
CA PRO A 63 -20.15 -1.14 -4.70
C PRO A 63 -19.29 -0.55 -3.56
N GLU A 64 -18.54 0.49 -3.87
CA GLU A 64 -17.69 1.19 -2.91
C GLU A 64 -18.52 2.19 -2.11
N ASP A 65 -18.34 2.20 -0.79
CA ASP A 65 -18.65 3.38 0.00
C ASP A 65 -17.50 4.37 -0.19
N SER A 66 -17.79 5.63 -0.51
CA SER A 66 -16.81 6.70 -0.73
C SER A 66 -16.56 7.55 0.52
N SER A 67 -16.96 7.04 1.69
CA SER A 67 -16.88 7.77 2.96
C SER A 67 -15.50 7.74 3.61
N ASN A 68 -14.93 8.94 3.82
CA ASN A 68 -13.71 9.12 4.63
C ASN A 68 -13.81 8.44 5.98
N LEU A 69 -12.70 7.90 6.47
CA LEU A 69 -12.64 7.20 7.75
C LEU A 69 -12.59 8.21 8.90
N LYS A 70 -13.66 8.28 9.69
CA LYS A 70 -13.72 9.16 10.87
C LYS A 70 -13.38 8.37 12.12
N ILE A 71 -12.43 8.86 12.91
CA ILE A 71 -12.02 8.30 14.19
C ILE A 71 -11.77 9.45 15.17
N GLU A 72 -12.60 9.52 16.21
CA GLU A 72 -12.56 10.61 17.20
C GLU A 72 -12.67 11.98 16.50
N ASN A 73 -11.67 12.85 16.66
CA ASN A 73 -11.63 14.17 16.04
C ASN A 73 -10.82 14.20 14.73
N ASN A 74 -10.38 13.04 14.23
CA ASN A 74 -9.60 12.95 12.99
C ASN A 74 -10.44 12.35 11.86
N GLU A 75 -10.25 12.88 10.66
CA GLU A 75 -10.81 12.37 9.42
C GLU A 75 -9.66 11.96 8.50
N PHE A 76 -9.68 10.72 8.04
CA PHE A 76 -8.69 10.18 7.12
C PHE A 76 -9.33 10.03 5.74
N GLU A 77 -8.67 10.60 4.74
CA GLU A 77 -9.14 10.61 3.36
C GLU A 77 -9.21 9.19 2.81
N GLN A 78 -10.34 8.85 2.19
CA GLN A 78 -10.45 7.63 1.41
C GLN A 78 -9.90 7.84 -0.01
N VAL A 79 -8.93 7.02 -0.40
CA VAL A 79 -8.30 7.07 -1.73
C VAL A 79 -8.59 5.80 -2.53
N LYS A 80 -8.61 5.93 -3.85
CA LYS A 80 -8.76 4.80 -4.79
C LYS A 80 -7.42 4.20 -5.20
N GLU A 81 -6.38 5.00 -5.14
CA GLU A 81 -5.03 4.65 -5.52
C GLU A 81 -4.05 5.25 -4.51
N PHE A 82 -3.04 4.48 -4.15
CA PHE A 82 -2.00 4.93 -3.22
C PHE A 82 -0.64 4.38 -3.65
N ARG A 83 0.37 5.26 -3.69
CA ARG A 83 1.75 4.85 -4.02
C ARG A 83 2.55 4.64 -2.75
N TYR A 84 3.02 3.42 -2.54
CA TYR A 84 3.85 3.01 -1.41
C TYR A 84 5.16 2.40 -1.90
N LEU A 85 6.30 2.96 -1.49
CA LEU A 85 7.65 2.50 -1.86
C LEU A 85 7.85 2.29 -3.38
N GLY A 86 7.24 3.13 -4.21
CA GLY A 86 7.32 3.06 -5.67
C GLY A 86 6.34 2.09 -6.33
N VAL A 87 5.57 1.33 -5.54
CA VAL A 87 4.49 0.45 -6.02
C VAL A 87 3.16 1.20 -5.90
N THR A 88 2.37 1.16 -6.96
CA THR A 88 1.03 1.74 -6.98
C THR A 88 0.00 0.68 -6.62
N LEU A 89 -0.72 0.89 -5.53
CA LEU A 89 -1.81 0.04 -5.07
C LEU A 89 -3.14 0.67 -5.50
N ASN A 90 -4.06 -0.15 -6.03
CA ASN A 90 -5.41 0.30 -6.37
C ASN A 90 -6.49 -0.45 -5.58
N ASN A 91 -7.63 0.19 -5.42
CA ASN A 91 -8.77 -0.34 -4.68
C ASN A 91 -9.45 -1.53 -5.37
N LYS A 92 -9.20 -1.74 -6.66
CA LYS A 92 -9.72 -2.89 -7.42
C LYS A 92 -8.82 -4.12 -7.33
N ASN A 93 -7.65 -4.00 -6.70
CA ASN A 93 -6.61 -5.04 -6.68
C ASN A 93 -6.21 -5.54 -8.09
N ILE A 94 -6.22 -4.64 -9.07
CA ILE A 94 -5.84 -4.92 -10.46
C ILE A 94 -4.37 -4.59 -10.63
N MET A 95 -3.52 -5.61 -10.66
CA MET A 95 -2.08 -5.43 -10.82
C MET A 95 -1.64 -5.09 -12.26
N HIS A 96 -2.51 -5.29 -13.25
CA HIS A 96 -2.15 -5.08 -14.67
C HIS A 96 -1.68 -3.65 -14.97
N GLU A 97 -2.32 -2.64 -14.37
CA GLU A 97 -1.93 -1.24 -14.55
C GLU A 97 -0.52 -0.98 -13.98
N GLU A 98 -0.25 -1.50 -12.78
CA GLU A 98 1.03 -1.39 -12.12
C GLU A 98 2.16 -2.05 -12.93
N ILE A 99 1.89 -3.24 -13.47
CA ILE A 99 2.82 -3.97 -14.34
C ILE A 99 3.12 -3.15 -15.61
N ASN A 100 2.10 -2.57 -16.23
CA ASN A 100 2.28 -1.73 -17.42
C ASN A 100 3.10 -0.48 -17.11
N VAL A 101 2.90 0.14 -15.94
CA VAL A 101 3.72 1.26 -15.48
C VAL A 101 5.18 0.84 -15.34
N ARG A 102 5.47 -0.32 -14.74
CA ARG A 102 6.84 -0.85 -14.62
C ARG A 102 7.47 -1.14 -15.98
N LEU A 103 6.73 -1.77 -16.89
CA LEU A 103 7.19 -2.04 -18.25
C LEU A 103 7.54 -0.75 -19.00
N ASN A 104 6.72 0.29 -18.88
CA ASN A 104 6.99 1.58 -19.50
C ASN A 104 8.23 2.28 -18.93
N VAL A 105 8.44 2.22 -17.61
CA VAL A 105 9.68 2.74 -16.99
C VAL A 105 10.90 1.96 -17.47
N ALA A 106 10.82 0.63 -17.51
CA ALA A 106 11.90 -0.24 -17.99
C ALA A 106 12.22 0.03 -19.46
N ASN A 107 11.22 0.13 -20.32
CA ASN A 107 11.38 0.43 -21.74
C ASN A 107 12.06 1.79 -21.96
N ARG A 108 11.65 2.84 -21.23
CA ARG A 108 12.31 4.15 -21.31
C ARG A 108 13.79 4.07 -20.92
N CYS A 109 14.11 3.36 -19.84
CA CYS A 109 15.49 3.15 -19.41
C CYS A 109 16.29 2.38 -20.47
N TYR A 110 15.72 1.31 -21.01
CA TYR A 110 16.32 0.50 -22.06
C TYR A 110 16.66 1.33 -23.31
N PHE A 111 15.69 2.10 -23.83
CA PHE A 111 15.92 2.94 -25.01
C PHE A 111 16.92 4.08 -24.76
N ALA A 112 16.96 4.64 -23.54
CA ALA A 112 17.99 5.62 -23.19
C ALA A 112 19.41 5.02 -23.18
N MET A 113 19.53 3.74 -22.82
CA MET A 113 20.81 3.02 -22.76
C MET A 113 21.12 2.20 -24.02
N GLU A 114 20.23 2.22 -25.02
CA GLU A 114 20.33 1.37 -26.21
C GLU A 114 21.64 1.61 -26.98
N THR A 115 22.09 2.86 -27.06
CA THR A 115 23.35 3.23 -27.71
C THR A 115 24.57 2.67 -26.99
N LEU A 116 24.53 2.58 -25.66
CA LEU A 116 25.57 1.96 -24.85
C LEU A 116 25.59 0.44 -25.06
N PHE A 117 24.41 -0.21 -25.05
CA PHE A 117 24.32 -1.66 -25.27
C PHE A 117 24.72 -2.08 -26.68
N LYS A 118 24.54 -1.23 -27.69
CA LYS A 118 24.97 -1.46 -29.07
C LYS A 118 26.44 -1.08 -29.33
N SER A 119 27.10 -0.39 -28.39
CA SER A 119 28.48 0.07 -28.55
C SER A 119 29.45 -1.11 -28.53
N LYS A 120 30.29 -1.22 -29.56
CA LYS A 120 31.38 -2.22 -29.64
C LYS A 120 32.57 -1.89 -28.72
N THR A 121 32.61 -0.69 -28.17
CA THR A 121 33.68 -0.22 -27.26
C THR A 121 33.47 -0.73 -25.83
N LEU A 122 32.22 -1.04 -25.46
CA LEU A 122 31.87 -1.65 -24.18
C LEU A 122 32.08 -3.17 -24.27
N SER A 123 33.31 -3.62 -24.00
CA SER A 123 33.62 -5.04 -23.86
C SER A 123 33.15 -5.57 -22.50
N LYS A 124 32.56 -6.77 -22.47
CA LYS A 124 32.34 -7.52 -21.23
C LYS A 124 33.70 -8.01 -20.74
N LYS A 125 34.12 -7.56 -19.56
CA LYS A 125 35.27 -8.13 -18.85
C LYS A 125 34.84 -9.40 -18.12
#